data_AF-A0A223D292-F1
#
_entry.id   AF-A0A223D292-F1
#
_cell.length_a   1.000
_cell.length_b   1.000
_cell.length_c   1.000
_cell.angle_alpha   90.00
_cell.angle_beta   90.00
_cell.angle_gamma   90.00
#
_symmetry.space_group_name_H-M   'P 1'
#
loop_
_entity.id
_entity.type
_entity.pdbx_description
1 polymer ?
#
loop_
_entity_poly.entity_id
_entity_poly.type
_entity_poly.pdbx_seq_one_letter_code
_entity_poly.pdbx_strand_id
1 'polypeptide(L)'
;MAAKNFWVSALVAVSLAILPACSEKTDQAELTLTLGAYTVPKEAFGKIIPKFQEAWKAKTGQHVLFQESYEASGTQARAIVGGFEADLAALSLEADIDAISQAGLITHDWKAKQHGGMVTNSVVALGVRDGNPKAIKDWEDLAGRGVSVLYPNPKTSGGAQWDINAIYGAGLKKSEETGAKNPAFAKDLLRRIHANVKSLDKSGRASMTTFESGTGDVVVTYENELLARVKEGAKYTIVVPTHTIKIENPVAIIDKNVDKHGTREVAEAFVSFLYTKEAQTIFAESGFRPVDPDVAQSFSNQYQTPPGLFEIAYLGGWSKVRHDLYGEGALWDQILAGN
;
A
#
# COMPACT_ATOMS: atom_id res chain seq x y z
N MET A 1 43.56 29.70 -94.53
CA MET A 1 42.73 29.99 -93.34
C MET A 1 41.37 29.37 -93.58
N ALA A 2 41.05 28.32 -92.84
CA ALA A 2 39.80 27.57 -92.96
C ALA A 2 38.99 27.75 -91.67
N ALA A 3 37.70 27.97 -91.80
CA ALA A 3 36.75 27.78 -90.71
C ALA A 3 35.41 27.31 -91.31
N LYS A 4 35.07 26.05 -91.04
CA LYS A 4 33.73 25.47 -91.22
C LYS A 4 33.13 25.32 -89.83
N ASN A 5 31.97 25.92 -89.61
CA ASN A 5 31.20 25.76 -88.37
C ASN A 5 30.42 24.45 -88.38
N PHE A 6 30.59 23.62 -87.36
CA PHE A 6 29.74 22.48 -87.06
C PHE A 6 29.02 22.72 -85.73
N TRP A 7 27.73 22.43 -85.71
CA TRP A 7 26.83 22.49 -84.57
C TRP A 7 26.99 21.23 -83.71
N VAL A 8 26.90 21.36 -82.38
CA VAL A 8 26.66 20.24 -81.47
C VAL A 8 25.57 20.62 -80.46
N SER A 9 24.47 19.89 -80.52
CA SER A 9 23.32 19.93 -79.62
C SER A 9 23.66 19.27 -78.27
N ALA A 10 23.29 19.90 -77.16
CA ALA A 10 23.42 19.32 -75.82
C ALA A 10 22.14 18.59 -75.40
N LEU A 11 22.25 17.29 -75.09
CA LEU A 11 21.22 16.50 -74.42
C LEU A 11 21.23 16.80 -72.91
N VAL A 12 20.07 17.07 -72.33
CA VAL A 12 19.85 17.14 -70.88
C VAL A 12 19.39 15.76 -70.39
N ALA A 13 20.17 15.13 -69.52
CA ALA A 13 19.79 13.92 -68.79
C ALA A 13 19.24 14.30 -67.41
N VAL A 14 17.98 13.96 -67.14
CA VAL A 14 17.36 14.11 -65.82
C VAL A 14 17.61 12.84 -65.02
N SER A 15 18.45 12.92 -64.00
CA SER A 15 18.71 11.85 -63.03
C SER A 15 17.73 11.95 -61.86
N LEU A 16 16.88 10.94 -61.71
CA LEU A 16 15.95 10.78 -60.59
C LEU A 16 16.71 10.19 -59.39
N ALA A 17 17.04 11.01 -58.39
CA ALA A 17 17.68 10.55 -57.16
C ALA A 17 16.62 10.04 -56.18
N ILE A 18 16.59 8.72 -55.96
CA ILE A 18 15.82 8.09 -54.88
C ILE A 18 16.65 8.25 -53.60
N LEU A 19 16.25 9.19 -52.74
CA LEU A 19 16.83 9.32 -51.40
C LEU A 19 16.27 8.20 -50.51
N PRO A 20 17.12 7.42 -49.82
CA PRO A 20 16.64 6.51 -48.78
C PRO A 20 16.10 7.35 -47.62
N ALA A 21 14.81 7.15 -47.31
CA ALA A 21 14.22 7.67 -46.09
C ALA A 21 14.92 7.00 -44.90
N CYS A 22 15.88 7.70 -44.30
CA CYS A 22 16.34 7.39 -42.96
C CYS A 22 15.15 7.58 -42.02
N SER A 23 14.49 6.49 -41.62
CA SER A 23 13.73 6.50 -40.37
C SER A 23 14.71 6.84 -39.25
N GLU A 24 14.68 8.08 -38.77
CA GLU A 24 15.24 8.42 -37.47
C GLU A 24 14.63 7.46 -36.45
N LYS A 25 15.45 6.54 -35.93
CA LYS A 25 15.17 5.94 -34.63
C LYS A 25 15.22 7.10 -33.65
N THR A 26 14.07 7.70 -33.36
CA THR A 26 13.91 8.57 -32.21
C THR A 26 14.39 7.75 -31.02
N ASP A 27 15.48 8.15 -30.38
CA ASP A 27 15.86 7.62 -29.06
C ASP A 27 14.63 7.80 -28.18
N GLN A 28 13.94 6.69 -27.88
CA GLN A 28 12.70 6.75 -27.12
C GLN A 28 13.05 7.22 -25.71
N ALA A 29 12.57 8.42 -25.37
CA ALA A 29 12.88 9.10 -24.13
C ALA A 29 12.67 8.18 -22.92
N GLU A 30 13.68 8.12 -22.06
CA GLU A 30 13.61 7.49 -20.75
C GLU A 30 12.66 8.30 -19.87
N LEU A 31 11.59 7.66 -19.38
CA LEU A 31 10.62 8.27 -18.48
C LEU A 31 10.93 7.88 -17.05
N THR A 32 10.80 8.80 -16.09
CA THR A 32 10.91 8.48 -14.67
C THR A 32 9.55 8.61 -14.01
N LEU A 33 9.12 7.56 -13.31
CA LEU A 33 7.88 7.52 -12.56
C LEU A 33 8.20 7.47 -11.06
N THR A 34 7.70 8.45 -10.30
CA THR A 34 7.95 8.57 -8.86
C THR A 34 6.84 7.90 -8.05
N LEU A 35 7.18 6.83 -7.33
CA LEU A 35 6.28 6.08 -6.47
C LEU A 35 6.47 6.47 -5.00
N GLY A 36 5.47 7.11 -4.40
CA GLY A 36 5.38 7.27 -2.95
C GLY A 36 4.55 6.16 -2.33
N ALA A 37 5.17 5.27 -1.56
CA ALA A 37 4.51 4.10 -0.99
C ALA A 37 4.66 4.01 0.54
N TYR A 38 3.73 3.31 1.20
CA TYR A 38 3.94 2.91 2.58
C TYR A 38 4.97 1.76 2.68
N THR A 39 5.60 1.56 3.84
CA THR A 39 6.77 0.66 3.97
C THR A 39 6.55 -0.83 3.65
N VAL A 40 5.32 -1.33 3.78
CA VAL A 40 5.00 -2.78 3.80
C VAL A 40 5.03 -3.46 2.42
N PRO A 41 4.54 -2.87 1.32
CA PRO A 41 4.56 -3.50 -0.01
C PRO A 41 5.92 -3.45 -0.72
N LYS A 42 6.99 -2.99 -0.09
CA LYS A 42 8.30 -2.80 -0.71
C LYS A 42 8.80 -4.05 -1.43
N GLU A 43 8.72 -5.21 -0.79
CA GLU A 43 9.18 -6.47 -1.38
C GLU A 43 8.31 -6.92 -2.56
N ALA A 44 7.00 -6.64 -2.52
CA ALA A 44 6.09 -6.93 -3.63
C ALA A 44 6.36 -6.00 -4.82
N PHE A 45 6.49 -4.70 -4.58
CA PHE A 45 6.82 -3.74 -5.63
C PHE A 45 8.18 -4.00 -6.27
N GLY A 46 9.18 -4.43 -5.49
CA GLY A 46 10.48 -4.84 -6.03
C GLY A 46 10.41 -6.02 -7.02
N LYS A 47 9.33 -6.80 -7.01
CA LYS A 47 9.06 -7.87 -7.99
C LYS A 47 8.13 -7.42 -9.11
N ILE A 48 7.14 -6.57 -8.81
CA ILE A 48 6.13 -6.08 -9.76
C ILE A 48 6.73 -5.06 -10.73
N ILE A 49 7.55 -4.12 -10.23
CA ILE A 49 8.10 -3.03 -11.04
C ILE A 49 8.93 -3.56 -12.23
N PRO A 50 9.86 -4.53 -12.05
CA PRO A 50 10.59 -5.11 -13.18
C PRO A 50 9.67 -5.76 -14.23
N LYS A 51 8.59 -6.42 -13.80
CA LYS A 51 7.60 -7.03 -14.70
C LYS A 51 6.83 -6.00 -15.50
N PHE A 52 6.43 -4.90 -14.85
CA PHE A 52 5.82 -3.79 -15.55
C PHE A 52 6.78 -3.14 -16.56
N GLN A 53 8.04 -2.89 -16.17
CA GLN A 53 9.04 -2.30 -17.05
C GLN A 53 9.26 -3.16 -18.32
N GLU A 54 9.35 -4.49 -18.15
CA GLU A 54 9.44 -5.44 -19.26
C GLU A 54 8.20 -5.35 -20.18
N ALA A 55 7.00 -5.42 -19.60
CA ALA A 55 5.75 -5.36 -20.34
C ALA A 55 5.56 -4.02 -21.07
N TRP A 56 5.91 -2.90 -20.42
CA TRP A 56 5.80 -1.56 -20.98
C TRP A 56 6.75 -1.37 -22.15
N LYS A 57 8.02 -1.77 -21.99
CA LYS A 57 9.01 -1.71 -23.05
C LYS A 57 8.62 -2.60 -24.23
N ALA A 58 8.12 -3.81 -23.99
CA ALA A 58 7.65 -4.68 -25.07
C ALA A 58 6.48 -4.06 -25.85
N LYS A 59 5.58 -3.35 -25.17
CA LYS A 59 4.40 -2.72 -25.78
C LYS A 59 4.69 -1.42 -26.52
N THR A 60 5.56 -0.58 -25.96
CA THR A 60 5.74 0.82 -26.40
C THR A 60 7.13 1.12 -26.94
N GLY A 61 8.11 0.27 -26.61
CA GLY A 61 9.54 0.50 -26.81
C GLY A 61 10.18 1.45 -25.78
N GLN A 62 9.38 2.16 -24.98
CA GLN A 62 9.87 3.13 -24.00
C GLN A 62 10.51 2.45 -22.79
N HIS A 63 11.56 3.08 -22.28
CA HIS A 63 12.18 2.71 -21.01
C HIS A 63 11.60 3.57 -19.88
N VAL A 64 11.22 2.92 -18.79
CA VAL A 64 10.66 3.59 -17.60
C VAL A 64 11.53 3.27 -16.39
N LEU A 65 12.00 4.29 -15.71
CA LEU A 65 12.68 4.20 -14.42
C LEU A 65 11.68 4.47 -13.29
N PHE A 66 11.88 3.82 -12.15
CA PHE A 66 11.11 4.08 -10.93
C PHE A 66 11.99 4.78 -9.90
N GLN A 67 11.51 5.91 -9.39
CA GLN A 67 12.03 6.55 -8.19
C GLN A 67 11.10 6.22 -7.04
N GLU A 68 11.57 5.42 -6.09
CA GLU A 68 10.72 4.87 -5.04
C GLU A 68 11.02 5.50 -3.68
N SER A 69 9.97 5.88 -2.96
CA SER A 69 10.02 6.37 -1.58
C SER A 69 9.11 5.51 -0.71
N TYR A 70 9.63 5.01 0.41
CA TYR A 70 8.91 4.13 1.33
C TYR A 70 8.95 4.67 2.75
N GLU A 71 7.82 5.18 3.24
CA GLU A 71 7.69 5.72 4.60
C GLU A 71 6.48 5.16 5.34
N ALA A 72 6.30 5.54 6.61
CA ALA A 72 5.04 5.30 7.28
C ALA A 72 3.91 6.02 6.52
N SER A 73 2.77 5.37 6.28
CA SER A 73 1.72 5.87 5.36
C SER A 73 1.30 7.34 5.61
N GLY A 74 1.03 7.71 6.87
CA GLY A 74 0.67 9.09 7.20
C GLY A 74 1.83 10.07 7.04
N THR A 75 3.07 9.63 7.24
CA THR A 75 4.28 10.42 6.94
C THR A 75 4.44 10.61 5.43
N GLN A 76 4.25 9.56 4.63
CA GLN A 76 4.32 9.62 3.16
C GLN A 76 3.26 10.59 2.61
N ALA A 77 2.02 10.50 3.08
CA ALA A 77 0.95 11.40 2.69
C ALA A 77 1.27 12.87 3.01
N ARG A 78 1.77 13.15 4.22
CA ARG A 78 2.22 14.51 4.60
C ARG A 78 3.39 15.00 3.76
N ALA A 79 4.34 14.13 3.40
CA ALA A 79 5.44 14.50 2.53
C ALA A 79 4.92 14.92 1.14
N ILE A 80 3.98 14.15 0.57
CA ILE A 80 3.34 14.48 -0.72
C ILE A 80 2.60 15.81 -0.65
N VAL A 81 1.75 15.99 0.37
CA VAL A 81 1.06 17.27 0.62
C VAL A 81 2.04 18.42 0.82
N GLY A 82 3.20 18.14 1.44
CA GLY A 82 4.28 19.09 1.67
C GLY A 82 5.20 19.35 0.48
N GLY A 83 4.91 18.79 -0.71
CA GLY A 83 5.65 19.07 -1.95
C GLY A 83 6.58 17.96 -2.43
N PHE A 84 6.56 16.76 -1.83
CA PHE A 84 7.19 15.59 -2.46
C PHE A 84 6.40 15.21 -3.72
N GLU A 85 7.00 15.42 -4.89
CA GLU A 85 6.34 15.28 -6.19
C GLU A 85 6.24 13.81 -6.64
N ALA A 86 5.53 12.99 -5.87
CA ALA A 86 5.19 11.64 -6.29
C ALA A 86 4.16 11.65 -7.42
N ASP A 87 4.34 10.82 -8.44
CA ASP A 87 3.34 10.58 -9.49
C ASP A 87 2.22 9.65 -9.00
N LEU A 88 2.59 8.70 -8.14
CA LEU A 88 1.72 7.67 -7.60
C LEU A 88 1.80 7.64 -6.07
N ALA A 89 0.65 7.48 -5.43
CA ALA A 89 0.53 7.22 -4.00
C ALA A 89 -0.04 5.81 -3.79
N ALA A 90 0.78 4.89 -3.27
CA ALA A 90 0.33 3.56 -2.85
C ALA A 90 0.38 3.49 -1.33
N LEU A 91 -0.73 3.74 -0.64
CA LEU A 91 -0.75 3.99 0.80
C LEU A 91 -1.45 2.88 1.58
N SER A 92 -1.34 2.94 2.90
CA SER A 92 -1.86 1.90 3.80
C SER A 92 -3.40 1.93 3.90
N LEU A 93 -4.01 3.10 3.77
CA LEU A 93 -5.43 3.33 4.04
C LEU A 93 -5.98 4.51 3.22
N GLU A 94 -7.29 4.49 3.00
CA GLU A 94 -8.06 5.49 2.24
C GLU A 94 -7.87 6.91 2.78
N ALA A 95 -7.94 7.12 4.09
CA ALA A 95 -7.84 8.46 4.69
C ALA A 95 -6.53 9.21 4.36
N ASP A 96 -5.45 8.49 4.05
CA ASP A 96 -4.17 9.09 3.69
C ASP A 96 -4.18 9.56 2.22
N ILE A 97 -4.87 8.84 1.32
CA ILE A 97 -5.13 9.30 -0.05
C ILE A 97 -6.11 10.48 -0.05
N ASP A 98 -7.16 10.40 0.78
CA ASP A 98 -8.12 11.50 0.93
C ASP A 98 -7.46 12.78 1.41
N ALA A 99 -6.45 12.71 2.30
CA ALA A 99 -5.67 13.88 2.70
C ALA A 99 -4.92 14.54 1.52
N ILE A 100 -4.37 13.74 0.60
CA ILE A 100 -3.71 14.23 -0.61
C ILE A 100 -4.73 14.86 -1.58
N SER A 101 -5.91 14.25 -1.71
CA SER A 101 -7.00 14.79 -2.52
C SER A 101 -7.54 16.11 -1.96
N GLN A 102 -7.75 16.20 -0.64
CA GLN A 102 -8.17 17.42 0.04
C GLN A 102 -7.17 18.57 -0.09
N ALA A 103 -5.88 18.27 -0.26
CA ALA A 103 -4.85 19.25 -0.59
C ALA A 103 -4.88 19.71 -2.07
N GLY A 104 -5.79 19.17 -2.89
CA GLY A 104 -5.99 19.55 -4.29
C GLY A 104 -4.99 18.92 -5.28
N LEU A 105 -4.21 17.93 -4.84
CA LEU A 105 -3.22 17.24 -5.67
C LEU A 105 -3.83 16.11 -6.51
N ILE A 106 -4.86 15.44 -5.98
CA ILE A 106 -5.69 14.46 -6.68
C ILE A 106 -7.06 15.08 -6.93
N THR A 107 -7.40 15.28 -8.20
CA THR A 107 -8.61 15.98 -8.66
C THR A 107 -9.68 15.06 -9.22
N HIS A 108 -9.32 13.83 -9.58
CA HIS A 108 -10.26 12.81 -10.01
C HIS A 108 -10.87 12.03 -8.83
N ASP A 109 -11.97 11.32 -9.09
CA ASP A 109 -12.52 10.34 -8.15
C ASP A 109 -11.67 9.06 -8.21
N TRP A 110 -10.67 8.98 -7.34
CA TRP A 110 -9.76 7.83 -7.27
C TRP A 110 -10.46 6.54 -6.85
N LYS A 111 -11.60 6.64 -6.15
CA LYS A 111 -12.43 5.49 -5.73
C LYS A 111 -13.25 4.90 -6.88
N ALA A 112 -13.39 5.62 -8.01
CA ALA A 112 -14.05 5.10 -9.21
C ALA A 112 -13.22 4.05 -9.97
N LYS A 113 -11.98 3.78 -9.55
CA LYS A 113 -11.13 2.72 -10.11
C LYS A 113 -11.62 1.33 -9.68
N GLN A 114 -11.07 0.29 -10.33
CA GLN A 114 -11.39 -1.11 -9.99
C GLN A 114 -11.20 -1.35 -8.48
N HIS A 115 -12.13 -2.12 -7.90
CA HIS A 115 -12.13 -2.44 -6.46
C HIS A 115 -12.06 -1.20 -5.54
N GLY A 116 -12.67 -0.08 -5.93
CA GLY A 116 -12.64 1.14 -5.10
C GLY A 116 -11.28 1.82 -5.03
N GLY A 117 -10.37 1.53 -5.97
CA GLY A 117 -8.98 1.98 -5.92
C GLY A 117 -8.07 1.14 -5.01
N MET A 118 -8.59 0.05 -4.42
CA MET A 118 -7.81 -0.86 -3.58
C MET A 118 -7.08 -1.88 -4.45
N VAL A 119 -5.78 -2.10 -4.20
CA VAL A 119 -4.95 -3.06 -4.97
C VAL A 119 -4.66 -4.35 -4.23
N THR A 120 -4.73 -4.30 -2.90
CA THR A 120 -4.54 -5.46 -2.02
C THR A 120 -5.44 -5.36 -0.81
N ASN A 121 -5.75 -6.51 -0.22
CA ASN A 121 -6.38 -6.64 1.07
C ASN A 121 -5.44 -7.31 2.07
N SER A 122 -5.79 -7.21 3.35
CA SER A 122 -5.17 -7.96 4.45
C SER A 122 -6.16 -8.03 5.62
N VAL A 123 -5.72 -8.56 6.75
CA VAL A 123 -6.42 -8.43 8.04
C VAL A 123 -5.41 -8.03 9.11
N VAL A 124 -5.87 -7.41 10.19
CA VAL A 124 -5.01 -7.27 11.38
C VAL A 124 -4.90 -8.63 12.06
N ALA A 125 -3.65 -9.03 12.34
CA ALA A 125 -3.28 -10.30 12.93
C ALA A 125 -2.24 -10.10 14.03
N LEU A 126 -1.99 -11.17 14.78
CA LEU A 126 -1.04 -11.22 15.88
C LEU A 126 0.12 -12.15 15.51
N GLY A 127 1.34 -11.63 15.57
CA GLY A 127 2.56 -12.44 15.56
C GLY A 127 2.97 -12.72 17.00
N VAL A 128 2.93 -13.98 17.43
CA VAL A 128 3.35 -14.39 18.79
C VAL A 128 4.61 -15.25 18.71
N ARG A 129 5.42 -15.23 19.78
CA ARG A 129 6.63 -16.05 19.86
C ARG A 129 6.34 -17.53 19.55
N ASP A 130 7.35 -18.24 19.03
CA ASP A 130 7.23 -19.65 18.67
C ASP A 130 6.65 -20.49 19.82
N GLY A 131 5.73 -21.40 19.49
CA GLY A 131 4.97 -22.19 20.47
C GLY A 131 3.93 -21.41 21.29
N ASN A 132 3.76 -20.11 21.09
CA ASN A 132 2.80 -19.24 21.77
C ASN A 132 2.83 -19.38 23.32
N PRO A 133 3.96 -19.02 23.98
CA PRO A 133 4.17 -19.27 25.41
C PRO A 133 3.22 -18.50 26.34
N LYS A 134 2.61 -17.42 25.84
CA LYS A 134 1.59 -16.64 26.57
C LYS A 134 0.17 -17.12 26.31
N ALA A 135 -0.01 -18.19 25.52
CA ALA A 135 -1.30 -18.76 25.14
C ALA A 135 -2.29 -17.73 24.56
N ILE A 136 -1.77 -16.75 23.81
CA ILE A 136 -2.56 -15.66 23.19
C ILE A 136 -3.45 -16.24 22.09
N LYS A 137 -4.74 -15.97 22.15
CA LYS A 137 -5.74 -16.44 21.19
C LYS A 137 -6.58 -15.29 20.64
N ASP A 138 -6.80 -14.25 21.42
CA ASP A 138 -7.63 -13.11 21.03
C ASP A 138 -7.20 -11.82 21.75
N TRP A 139 -7.89 -10.71 21.48
CA TRP A 139 -7.55 -9.36 21.96
C TRP A 139 -7.49 -9.23 23.48
N GLU A 140 -8.37 -9.89 24.22
CA GLU A 140 -8.38 -9.82 25.69
C GLU A 140 -7.07 -10.36 26.31
N ASP A 141 -6.41 -11.32 25.65
CA ASP A 141 -5.15 -11.88 26.14
C ASP A 141 -4.02 -10.83 26.11
N LEU A 142 -4.08 -9.87 25.19
CA LEU A 142 -3.10 -8.78 25.09
C LEU A 142 -3.17 -7.82 26.29
N ALA A 143 -4.31 -7.76 26.97
CA ALA A 143 -4.50 -7.01 28.22
C ALA A 143 -4.05 -7.80 29.47
N GLY A 144 -3.58 -9.05 29.30
CA GLY A 144 -3.12 -9.90 30.38
C GLY A 144 -1.92 -9.33 31.14
N ARG A 145 -1.80 -9.65 32.43
CA ARG A 145 -0.63 -9.28 33.23
C ARG A 145 0.63 -9.95 32.69
N GLY A 146 1.70 -9.18 32.55
CA GLY A 146 2.99 -9.70 32.09
C GLY A 146 3.02 -10.09 30.61
N VAL A 147 2.07 -9.57 29.82
CA VAL A 147 2.12 -9.58 28.35
C VAL A 147 2.71 -8.26 27.89
N SER A 148 3.63 -8.31 26.94
CA SER A 148 4.24 -7.16 26.31
C SER A 148 3.84 -7.07 24.84
N VAL A 149 3.23 -5.95 24.46
CA VAL A 149 2.62 -5.75 23.14
C VAL A 149 3.47 -4.78 22.31
N LEU A 150 3.53 -5.00 21.01
CA LEU A 150 4.09 -4.06 20.04
C LEU A 150 3.05 -3.72 18.97
N TYR A 151 2.88 -2.43 18.72
CA TYR A 151 2.26 -1.86 17.53
C TYR A 151 2.81 -0.44 17.32
N PRO A 152 2.72 0.14 16.11
CA PRO A 152 3.38 1.42 15.83
C PRO A 152 2.58 2.64 16.31
N ASN A 153 3.12 3.84 16.06
CA ASN A 153 2.45 5.10 16.39
C ASN A 153 1.36 5.48 15.35
N PRO A 154 0.08 5.69 15.74
CA PRO A 154 -0.99 6.07 14.81
C PRO A 154 -0.88 7.49 14.24
N LYS A 155 -0.05 8.36 14.83
CA LYS A 155 0.23 9.70 14.28
C LYS A 155 1.06 9.64 12.99
N THR A 156 1.82 8.57 12.78
CA THR A 156 2.69 8.39 11.60
C THR A 156 2.29 7.20 10.74
N SER A 157 1.84 6.09 11.36
CA SER A 157 1.63 4.83 10.68
C SER A 157 0.15 4.54 10.41
N GLY A 158 -0.17 4.24 9.16
CA GLY A 158 -1.48 3.67 8.83
C GLY A 158 -1.69 2.27 9.39
N GLY A 159 -0.61 1.49 9.59
CA GLY A 159 -0.68 0.18 10.25
C GLY A 159 -1.19 0.29 11.68
N ALA A 160 -0.66 1.24 12.44
CA ALA A 160 -1.14 1.52 13.79
C ALA A 160 -2.62 1.91 13.82
N GLN A 161 -3.09 2.67 12.82
CA GLN A 161 -4.51 3.00 12.75
C GLN A 161 -5.36 1.76 12.47
N TRP A 162 -4.90 0.85 11.60
CA TRP A 162 -5.56 -0.45 11.42
C TRP A 162 -5.56 -1.27 12.71
N ASP A 163 -4.42 -1.37 13.41
CA ASP A 163 -4.28 -2.13 14.66
C ASP A 163 -5.24 -1.61 15.74
N ILE A 164 -5.27 -0.28 15.94
CA ILE A 164 -6.15 0.38 16.91
C ILE A 164 -7.62 0.24 16.51
N ASN A 165 -7.95 0.42 15.22
CA ASN A 165 -9.30 0.22 14.72
C ASN A 165 -9.77 -1.24 14.90
N ALA A 166 -8.87 -2.21 14.73
CA ALA A 166 -9.16 -3.62 14.96
C ALA A 166 -9.49 -3.89 16.42
N ILE A 167 -8.66 -3.41 17.35
CA ILE A 167 -8.87 -3.57 18.79
C ILE A 167 -10.18 -2.90 19.23
N TYR A 168 -10.38 -1.64 18.84
CA TYR A 168 -11.58 -0.89 19.20
C TYR A 168 -12.84 -1.53 18.61
N GLY A 169 -12.81 -1.89 17.33
CA GLY A 169 -13.92 -2.56 16.66
C GLY A 169 -14.22 -3.95 17.23
N ALA A 170 -13.20 -4.71 17.63
CA ALA A 170 -13.37 -5.97 18.32
C ALA A 170 -14.05 -5.80 19.68
N GLY A 171 -13.68 -4.78 20.44
CA GLY A 171 -14.36 -4.45 21.70
C GLY A 171 -15.84 -4.10 21.48
N LEU A 172 -16.15 -3.34 20.42
CA LEU A 172 -17.54 -3.05 20.04
C LEU A 172 -18.31 -4.32 19.68
N LYS A 173 -17.75 -5.17 18.81
CA LYS A 173 -18.34 -6.47 18.44
C LYS A 173 -18.57 -7.36 19.66
N LYS A 174 -17.60 -7.43 20.57
CA LYS A 174 -17.71 -8.20 21.80
C LYS A 174 -18.83 -7.70 22.71
N SER A 175 -18.97 -6.39 22.84
CA SER A 175 -20.05 -5.81 23.64
C SER A 175 -21.44 -6.08 23.03
N GLU A 176 -21.56 -6.11 21.69
CA GLU A 176 -22.80 -6.46 21.00
C GLU A 176 -23.25 -7.89 21.32
N GLU A 177 -22.32 -8.84 21.44
CA GLU A 177 -22.62 -10.21 21.88
C GLU A 177 -23.25 -10.27 23.28
N THR A 178 -22.97 -9.27 24.12
CA THR A 178 -23.49 -9.15 25.49
C THR A 178 -24.73 -8.25 25.62
N GLY A 179 -25.22 -7.69 24.51
CA GLY A 179 -26.53 -7.04 24.44
C GLY A 179 -26.57 -5.72 23.67
N ALA A 180 -25.49 -4.94 23.61
CA ALA A 180 -25.47 -3.65 22.90
C ALA A 180 -24.05 -3.20 22.53
N LYS A 181 -23.95 -2.47 21.43
CA LYS A 181 -22.72 -1.79 21.02
C LYS A 181 -22.31 -0.76 22.08
N ASN A 182 -21.21 -1.01 22.79
CA ASN A 182 -20.78 -0.21 23.93
C ASN A 182 -19.38 0.40 23.69
N PRO A 183 -19.30 1.69 23.31
CA PRO A 183 -18.04 2.41 23.14
C PRO A 183 -17.15 2.44 24.39
N ALA A 184 -17.73 2.44 25.60
CA ALA A 184 -16.95 2.45 26.84
C ALA A 184 -16.20 1.12 27.04
N PHE A 185 -16.83 -0.01 26.70
CA PHE A 185 -16.18 -1.32 26.73
C PHE A 185 -15.01 -1.37 25.73
N ALA A 186 -15.24 -0.92 24.49
CA ALA A 186 -14.22 -0.88 23.46
C ALA A 186 -13.03 0.03 23.82
N LYS A 187 -13.31 1.21 24.39
CA LYS A 187 -12.28 2.11 24.91
C LYS A 187 -11.47 1.47 26.04
N ASP A 188 -12.13 0.79 26.98
CA ASP A 188 -11.42 0.13 28.09
C ASP A 188 -10.52 -1.01 27.61
N LEU A 189 -11.00 -1.86 26.69
CA LEU A 189 -10.17 -2.91 26.08
C LEU A 189 -8.92 -2.32 25.44
N LEU A 190 -9.09 -1.29 24.59
CA LEU A 190 -7.97 -0.63 23.94
C LEU A 190 -7.00 0.00 24.95
N ARG A 191 -7.51 0.66 26.00
CA ARG A 191 -6.68 1.23 27.07
C ARG A 191 -5.87 0.14 27.79
N ARG A 192 -6.51 -0.97 28.17
CA ARG A 192 -5.84 -2.08 28.87
C ARG A 192 -4.74 -2.73 28.01
N ILE A 193 -4.99 -2.91 26.71
CA ILE A 193 -3.97 -3.40 25.77
C ILE A 193 -2.85 -2.36 25.62
N HIS A 194 -3.20 -1.07 25.48
CA HIS A 194 -2.22 0.00 25.33
C HIS A 194 -1.28 0.11 26.54
N ALA A 195 -1.78 -0.13 27.76
CA ALA A 195 -0.94 -0.17 28.97
C ALA A 195 0.16 -1.24 28.92
N ASN A 196 0.02 -2.26 28.07
CA ASN A 196 1.03 -3.31 27.85
C ASN A 196 1.98 -3.03 26.67
N VAL A 197 1.78 -1.92 25.93
CA VAL A 197 2.59 -1.57 24.76
C VAL A 197 3.98 -1.09 25.18
N LYS A 198 5.02 -1.62 24.55
CA LYS A 198 6.43 -1.30 24.91
C LYS A 198 7.07 -0.21 24.08
N SER A 199 6.61 -0.02 22.85
CA SER A 199 7.11 1.01 21.94
C SER A 199 6.00 1.43 21.00
N LEU A 200 5.98 2.71 20.65
CA LEU A 200 5.18 3.27 19.56
C LEU A 200 6.12 3.59 18.40
N ASP A 201 6.60 2.53 17.73
CA ASP A 201 7.58 2.69 16.65
C ASP A 201 7.00 3.47 15.46
N LYS A 202 7.88 4.03 14.63
CA LYS A 202 7.47 4.93 13.54
C LYS A 202 6.56 4.31 12.47
N SER A 203 6.64 2.99 12.26
CA SER A 203 5.88 2.25 11.24
C SER A 203 5.69 0.77 11.63
N GLY A 204 4.74 0.07 10.99
CA GLY A 204 4.55 -1.37 11.21
C GLY A 204 5.79 -2.20 10.92
N ARG A 205 6.55 -1.82 9.88
CA ARG A 205 7.84 -2.46 9.58
C ARG A 205 8.86 -2.25 10.71
N ALA A 206 8.91 -1.06 11.31
CA ALA A 206 9.78 -0.79 12.45
C ALA A 206 9.35 -1.61 13.69
N SER A 207 8.06 -1.73 13.98
CA SER A 207 7.57 -2.58 15.07
C SER A 207 7.87 -4.07 14.86
N MET A 208 7.81 -4.54 13.61
CA MET A 208 8.27 -5.90 13.28
C MET A 208 9.77 -6.08 13.56
N THR A 209 10.62 -5.13 13.17
CA THR A 209 12.06 -5.19 13.49
C THR A 209 12.31 -5.19 15.01
N THR A 210 11.60 -4.35 15.76
CA THR A 210 11.65 -4.35 17.23
C THR A 210 11.23 -5.71 17.79
N PHE A 211 10.16 -6.31 17.27
CA PHE A 211 9.73 -7.65 17.66
C PHE A 211 10.79 -8.72 17.38
N GLU A 212 11.36 -8.72 16.18
CA GLU A 212 12.40 -9.67 15.75
C GLU A 212 13.69 -9.57 16.55
N SER A 213 14.03 -8.37 17.05
CA SER A 213 15.16 -8.16 17.98
C SER A 213 14.94 -8.74 19.39
N GLY A 214 13.78 -9.33 19.66
CA GLY A 214 13.47 -10.00 20.93
C GLY A 214 12.60 -9.20 21.90
N THR A 215 12.16 -7.99 21.53
CA THR A 215 11.25 -7.20 22.36
C THR A 215 9.79 -7.61 22.15
N GLY A 216 8.98 -7.66 23.21
CA GLY A 216 7.55 -7.99 23.09
C GLY A 216 7.26 -9.49 23.05
N ASP A 217 6.10 -9.88 23.58
CA ASP A 217 5.57 -11.24 23.49
C ASP A 217 4.70 -11.42 22.24
N VAL A 218 4.07 -10.32 21.81
CA VAL A 218 3.16 -10.26 20.66
C VAL A 218 3.32 -8.95 19.91
N VAL A 219 3.29 -9.02 18.59
CA VAL A 219 3.19 -7.87 17.69
C VAL A 219 1.83 -7.88 17.00
N VAL A 220 1.12 -6.75 17.04
CA VAL A 220 -0.10 -6.51 16.27
C VAL A 220 0.32 -5.86 14.96
N THR A 221 -0.06 -6.45 13.84
CA THR A 221 0.36 -5.99 12.51
C THR A 221 -0.54 -6.55 11.41
N TYR A 222 -0.19 -6.29 10.17
CA TYR A 222 -0.80 -6.88 8.99
C TYR A 222 -0.49 -8.38 8.89
N GLU A 223 -1.48 -9.18 8.50
CA GLU A 223 -1.28 -10.62 8.21
C GLU A 223 -0.15 -10.86 7.18
N ASN A 224 -0.09 -10.05 6.13
CA ASN A 224 0.94 -10.18 5.09
C ASN A 224 2.37 -9.93 5.62
N GLU A 225 2.57 -9.03 6.61
CA GLU A 225 3.89 -8.83 7.22
C GLU A 225 4.36 -10.09 7.95
N LEU A 226 3.43 -10.83 8.56
CA LEU A 226 3.71 -12.08 9.25
C LEU A 226 3.93 -13.22 8.25
N LEU A 227 3.03 -13.41 7.28
CA LEU A 227 3.14 -14.47 6.28
C LEU A 227 4.45 -14.37 5.49
N ALA A 228 4.85 -13.15 5.11
CA ALA A 228 6.08 -12.92 4.36
C ALA A 228 7.31 -13.46 5.11
N ARG A 229 7.49 -13.15 6.40
CA ARG A 229 8.71 -13.65 7.09
C ARG A 229 8.60 -15.08 7.58
N VAL A 230 7.40 -15.64 7.79
CA VAL A 230 7.26 -17.10 7.98
C VAL A 230 7.79 -17.83 6.76
N LYS A 231 7.46 -17.33 5.56
CA LYS A 231 7.99 -17.87 4.29
C LYS A 231 9.51 -17.75 4.20
N GLU A 232 10.10 -16.72 4.80
CA GLU A 232 11.55 -16.51 4.90
C GLU A 232 12.20 -17.29 6.07
N GLY A 233 11.42 -18.06 6.84
CA GLY A 233 11.91 -18.97 7.87
C GLY A 233 11.83 -18.44 9.30
N ALA A 234 11.24 -17.26 9.51
CA ALA A 234 11.02 -16.73 10.85
C ALA A 234 10.12 -17.65 11.69
N LYS A 235 10.42 -17.73 13.00
CA LYS A 235 9.76 -18.63 13.96
C LYS A 235 8.81 -17.84 14.84
N TYR A 236 7.60 -17.62 14.35
CA TYR A 236 6.48 -17.10 15.13
C TYR A 236 5.19 -17.81 14.74
N THR A 237 4.26 -17.90 15.68
CA THR A 237 2.91 -18.40 15.42
C THR A 237 2.03 -17.22 15.03
N ILE A 238 1.24 -17.38 13.97
CA ILE A 238 0.26 -16.38 13.56
C ILE A 238 -1.07 -16.71 14.22
N VAL A 239 -1.66 -15.73 14.89
CA VAL A 239 -3.00 -15.82 15.46
C VAL A 239 -3.85 -14.75 14.79
N VAL A 240 -4.94 -15.17 14.14
CA VAL A 240 -5.95 -14.26 13.59
C VAL A 240 -7.11 -14.16 14.59
N PRO A 241 -7.34 -13.01 15.24
CA PRO A 241 -8.40 -12.84 16.23
C PRO A 241 -9.80 -13.07 15.64
N THR A 242 -10.77 -13.41 16.50
CA THR A 242 -12.15 -13.71 16.08
C THR A 242 -12.80 -12.52 15.37
N HIS A 243 -12.76 -11.36 16.04
CA HIS A 243 -13.22 -10.08 15.49
C HIS A 243 -11.99 -9.27 15.08
N THR A 244 -11.76 -9.10 13.80
CA THR A 244 -10.68 -8.25 13.30
C THR A 244 -11.16 -7.46 12.09
N ILE A 245 -10.38 -6.48 11.67
CA ILE A 245 -10.73 -5.59 10.58
C ILE A 245 -10.12 -6.07 9.26
N LYS A 246 -10.90 -5.97 8.18
CA LYS A 246 -10.40 -6.03 6.81
C LYS A 246 -9.56 -4.79 6.54
N ILE A 247 -8.31 -5.01 6.16
CA ILE A 247 -7.40 -3.96 5.70
C ILE A 247 -7.55 -3.88 4.18
N GLU A 248 -7.68 -2.66 3.67
CA GLU A 248 -7.78 -2.36 2.24
C GLU A 248 -6.73 -1.31 1.88
N ASN A 249 -5.83 -1.62 0.95
CA ASN A 249 -4.71 -0.75 0.62
C ASN A 249 -4.92 -0.07 -0.74
N PRO A 250 -5.07 1.27 -0.77
CA PRO A 250 -5.34 2.01 -1.99
C PRO A 250 -4.08 2.35 -2.80
N VAL A 251 -4.29 2.54 -4.11
CA VAL A 251 -3.37 3.27 -4.99
C VAL A 251 -4.11 4.42 -5.67
N ALA A 252 -3.46 5.57 -5.83
CA ALA A 252 -4.00 6.69 -6.59
C ALA A 252 -2.91 7.39 -7.41
N ILE A 253 -3.34 7.99 -8.52
CA ILE A 253 -2.50 8.85 -9.37
C ILE A 253 -2.59 10.27 -8.85
N ILE A 254 -1.46 10.96 -8.73
CA ILE A 254 -1.44 12.36 -8.29
C ILE A 254 -1.48 13.25 -9.52
N ASP A 255 -2.70 13.68 -9.88
CA ASP A 255 -2.99 14.40 -11.13
C ASP A 255 -2.03 15.56 -11.39
N LYS A 256 -1.83 16.42 -10.38
CA LYS A 256 -0.95 17.59 -10.52
C LYS A 256 0.48 17.23 -10.89
N ASN A 257 1.00 16.12 -10.37
CA ASN A 257 2.39 15.72 -10.56
C ASN A 257 2.56 14.99 -11.89
N VAL A 258 1.65 14.07 -12.23
CA VAL A 258 1.75 13.37 -13.52
C VAL A 258 1.57 14.29 -14.73
N ASP A 259 0.74 15.34 -14.58
CA ASP A 259 0.58 16.37 -15.62
C ASP A 259 1.82 17.25 -15.72
N LYS A 260 2.44 17.58 -14.58
CA LYS A 260 3.69 18.35 -14.53
C LYS A 260 4.87 17.57 -15.13
N HIS A 261 4.96 16.28 -14.85
CA HIS A 261 6.06 15.43 -15.29
C HIS A 261 5.85 14.81 -16.68
N GLY A 262 4.63 14.87 -17.23
CA GLY A 262 4.30 14.21 -18.48
C GLY A 262 4.27 12.69 -18.37
N THR A 263 3.95 12.14 -17.19
CA THR A 263 4.03 10.71 -16.84
C THR A 263 2.65 10.04 -16.74
N ARG A 264 1.56 10.75 -17.06
CA ARG A 264 0.18 10.26 -16.87
C ARG A 264 -0.08 8.91 -17.53
N GLU A 265 0.33 8.74 -18.78
CA GLU A 265 0.06 7.50 -19.54
C GLU A 265 0.74 6.29 -18.87
N VAL A 266 2.02 6.42 -18.52
CA VAL A 266 2.78 5.35 -17.86
C VAL A 266 2.27 5.10 -16.43
N ALA A 267 1.86 6.14 -15.71
CA ALA A 267 1.27 6.01 -14.37
C ALA A 267 -0.06 5.25 -14.41
N GLU A 268 -0.95 5.57 -15.35
CA GLU A 268 -2.22 4.87 -15.57
C GLU A 268 -2.01 3.41 -15.97
N ALA A 269 -1.01 3.15 -16.82
CA ALA A 269 -0.62 1.81 -17.22
C ALA A 269 -0.07 1.00 -16.04
N PHE A 270 0.77 1.58 -15.19
CA PHE A 270 1.30 0.91 -14.00
C PHE A 270 0.17 0.59 -13.00
N VAL A 271 -0.71 1.55 -12.71
CA VAL A 271 -1.89 1.29 -11.84
C VAL A 271 -2.74 0.16 -12.41
N SER A 272 -3.00 0.16 -13.71
CA SER A 272 -3.75 -0.93 -14.37
C SER A 272 -3.00 -2.27 -14.28
N PHE A 273 -1.68 -2.26 -14.36
CA PHE A 273 -0.84 -3.46 -14.24
C PHE A 273 -0.97 -4.10 -12.84
N LEU A 274 -1.14 -3.31 -11.78
CA LEU A 274 -1.33 -3.81 -10.42
C LEU A 274 -2.56 -4.73 -10.27
N TYR A 275 -3.56 -4.60 -11.16
CA TYR A 275 -4.78 -5.43 -11.18
C TYR A 275 -4.67 -6.65 -12.09
N THR A 276 -3.57 -6.84 -12.80
CA THR A 276 -3.36 -8.03 -13.63
C THR A 276 -3.17 -9.28 -12.77
N LYS A 277 -3.51 -10.45 -13.31
CA LYS A 277 -3.25 -11.73 -12.62
C LYS A 277 -1.79 -11.92 -12.23
N GLU A 278 -0.85 -11.42 -13.04
CA GLU A 278 0.59 -11.48 -12.74
C GLU A 278 0.94 -10.68 -11.48
N ALA A 279 0.56 -9.40 -11.41
CA ALA A 279 0.82 -8.58 -10.23
C ALA A 279 0.07 -9.09 -9.00
N GLN A 280 -1.19 -9.51 -9.16
CA GLN A 280 -2.00 -10.06 -8.08
C GLN A 280 -1.43 -11.38 -7.54
N THR A 281 -0.84 -12.22 -8.40
CA THR A 281 -0.11 -13.42 -7.97
C THR A 281 1.12 -13.05 -7.15
N ILE A 282 1.90 -12.03 -7.57
CA ILE A 282 3.06 -11.56 -6.81
C ILE A 282 2.65 -10.99 -5.44
N PHE A 283 1.55 -10.25 -5.36
CA PHE A 283 0.99 -9.80 -4.09
C PHE A 283 0.62 -10.99 -3.19
N ALA A 284 -0.08 -11.98 -3.73
CA ALA A 284 -0.47 -13.19 -3.00
C ALA A 284 0.74 -13.98 -2.49
N GLU A 285 1.76 -14.18 -3.33
CA GLU A 285 3.03 -14.80 -2.95
C GLU A 285 3.82 -14.02 -1.89
N SER A 286 3.55 -12.73 -1.77
CA SER A 286 4.13 -11.83 -0.76
C SER A 286 3.24 -11.70 0.49
N GLY A 287 2.20 -12.53 0.60
CA GLY A 287 1.32 -12.65 1.75
C GLY A 287 0.10 -11.72 1.75
N PHE A 288 -0.04 -10.82 0.78
CA PHE A 288 -1.23 -9.96 0.68
C PHE A 288 -2.42 -10.76 0.18
N ARG A 289 -3.64 -10.43 0.62
CA ARG A 289 -4.84 -11.00 0.04
C ARG A 289 -5.12 -10.29 -1.30
N PRO A 290 -5.09 -10.97 -2.45
CA PRO A 290 -5.31 -10.33 -3.74
C PRO A 290 -6.77 -9.89 -3.91
N VAL A 291 -6.98 -8.88 -4.76
CA VAL A 291 -8.32 -8.40 -5.17
C VAL A 291 -8.85 -9.14 -6.41
N ASP A 292 -7.97 -9.78 -7.19
CA ASP A 292 -8.39 -10.66 -8.29
C ASP A 292 -9.01 -11.95 -7.71
N PRO A 293 -10.24 -12.30 -8.11
CA PRO A 293 -10.98 -13.42 -7.53
C PRO A 293 -10.37 -14.79 -7.85
N ASP A 294 -9.77 -14.96 -9.03
CA ASP A 294 -9.16 -16.25 -9.43
C ASP A 294 -7.87 -16.49 -8.65
N VAL A 295 -7.06 -15.44 -8.48
CA VAL A 295 -5.85 -15.51 -7.65
C VAL A 295 -6.24 -15.70 -6.18
N ALA A 296 -7.24 -14.98 -5.67
CA ALA A 296 -7.73 -15.15 -4.29
C ALA A 296 -8.17 -16.58 -4.01
N GLN A 297 -8.90 -17.19 -4.96
CA GLN A 297 -9.34 -18.58 -4.84
C GLN A 297 -8.16 -19.57 -4.87
N SER A 298 -7.14 -19.31 -5.69
CA SER A 298 -5.95 -20.17 -5.82
C SER A 298 -5.05 -20.13 -4.58
N PHE A 299 -5.08 -19.03 -3.84
CA PHE A 299 -4.28 -18.81 -2.63
C PHE A 299 -5.08 -18.95 -1.33
N SER A 300 -6.35 -19.39 -1.40
CA SER A 300 -7.27 -19.36 -0.26
C SER A 300 -6.80 -20.20 0.94
N ASN A 301 -5.98 -21.21 0.72
CA ASN A 301 -5.40 -22.06 1.76
C ASN A 301 -4.32 -21.36 2.61
N GLN A 302 -3.83 -20.18 2.19
CA GLN A 302 -2.83 -19.40 2.93
C GLN A 302 -3.46 -18.47 3.95
N TYR A 303 -4.76 -18.20 3.85
CA TYR A 303 -5.43 -17.17 4.63
C TYR A 303 -6.51 -17.77 5.53
N GLN A 304 -6.47 -17.44 6.82
CA GLN A 304 -7.58 -17.74 7.71
C GLN A 304 -8.68 -16.71 7.51
N THR A 305 -9.92 -17.13 7.29
CA THR A 305 -11.06 -16.20 7.28
C THR A 305 -11.60 -16.05 8.70
N PRO A 306 -11.44 -14.88 9.34
CA PRO A 306 -11.95 -14.69 10.70
C PRO A 306 -13.48 -14.58 10.68
N PRO A 307 -14.19 -15.26 11.60
CA PRO A 307 -15.65 -15.32 11.58
C PRO A 307 -16.32 -13.97 11.87
N GLY A 308 -15.62 -13.09 12.60
CA GLY A 308 -16.08 -11.75 12.96
C GLY A 308 -15.42 -10.65 12.13
N LEU A 309 -14.97 -10.93 10.91
CA LEU A 309 -14.36 -9.93 10.03
C LEU A 309 -15.31 -8.74 9.83
N PHE A 310 -14.83 -7.53 10.12
CA PHE A 310 -15.57 -6.30 9.86
C PHE A 310 -14.77 -5.34 8.98
N GLU A 311 -15.47 -4.45 8.29
CA GLU A 311 -14.86 -3.40 7.46
C GLU A 311 -14.89 -2.06 8.19
N ILE A 312 -14.14 -1.07 7.70
CA ILE A 312 -14.10 0.27 8.29
C ILE A 312 -15.50 0.93 8.35
N ALA A 313 -16.41 0.55 7.44
CA ALA A 313 -17.80 0.99 7.43
C ALA A 313 -18.55 0.62 8.73
N TYR A 314 -18.20 -0.47 9.41
CA TYR A 314 -18.78 -0.83 10.72
C TYR A 314 -18.45 0.20 11.82
N LEU A 315 -17.32 0.90 11.69
CA LEU A 315 -16.92 2.02 12.54
C LEU A 315 -17.45 3.38 12.02
N GLY A 316 -18.19 3.36 10.91
CA GLY A 316 -18.77 4.54 10.25
C GLY A 316 -17.87 5.20 9.21
N GLY A 317 -16.84 4.49 8.72
CA GLY A 317 -15.96 4.96 7.66
C GLY A 317 -14.82 5.85 8.14
N TRP A 318 -13.86 6.10 7.26
CA TRP A 318 -12.60 6.76 7.60
C TRP A 318 -12.75 8.18 8.13
N SER A 319 -13.69 8.97 7.58
CA SER A 319 -13.95 10.33 8.06
C SER A 319 -14.38 10.34 9.53
N LYS A 320 -15.36 9.50 9.91
CA LYS A 320 -15.82 9.37 11.30
C LYS A 320 -14.72 8.83 12.20
N VAL A 321 -14.00 7.80 11.75
CA VAL A 321 -12.89 7.21 12.52
C VAL A 321 -11.77 8.22 12.77
N ARG A 322 -11.37 9.01 11.76
CA ARG A 322 -10.37 10.06 11.92
C ARG A 322 -10.79 11.11 12.93
N HIS A 323 -12.05 11.54 12.90
CA HIS A 323 -12.59 12.49 13.87
C HIS A 323 -12.65 11.88 15.29
N ASP A 324 -13.30 10.73 15.45
CA ASP A 324 -13.66 10.19 16.77
C ASP A 324 -12.50 9.48 17.48
N LEU A 325 -11.57 8.88 16.73
CA LEU A 325 -10.45 8.14 17.30
C LEU A 325 -9.16 8.97 17.31
N TYR A 326 -8.89 9.74 16.26
CA TYR A 326 -7.57 10.34 16.02
C TYR A 326 -7.56 11.87 15.98
N GLY A 327 -8.71 12.52 16.17
CA GLY A 327 -8.83 13.97 16.29
C GLY A 327 -8.19 14.51 17.57
N GLU A 328 -8.06 15.84 17.66
CA GLU A 328 -7.56 16.49 18.87
C GLU A 328 -8.51 16.23 20.06
N GLY A 329 -7.97 15.70 21.16
CA GLY A 329 -8.75 15.35 22.35
C GLY A 329 -9.67 14.13 22.17
N ALA A 330 -9.56 13.44 21.03
CA ALA A 330 -10.36 12.28 20.69
C ALA A 330 -9.95 11.03 21.49
N LEU A 331 -10.52 9.87 21.15
CA LEU A 331 -10.37 8.65 21.94
C LEU A 331 -8.90 8.24 22.16
N TRP A 332 -8.04 8.39 21.15
CA TRP A 332 -6.62 8.05 21.28
C TRP A 332 -5.88 8.97 22.26
N ASP A 333 -6.11 10.29 22.20
CA ASP A 333 -5.51 11.23 23.16
C ASP A 333 -5.98 10.94 24.59
N GLN A 334 -7.24 10.55 24.77
CA GLN A 334 -7.78 10.14 26.08
C GLN A 334 -7.12 8.86 26.62
N ILE A 335 -6.72 7.93 25.74
CA ILE A 335 -5.99 6.72 26.14
C ILE A 335 -4.56 7.09 26.56
N LEU A 336 -3.89 7.97 25.80
CA LEU A 336 -2.54 8.43 26.14
C LEU A 336 -2.50 9.20 27.45
N ALA A 337 -3.51 10.02 27.74
CA ALA A 337 -3.59 10.81 28.98
C ALA A 337 -3.97 9.98 30.22
N GLY A 338 -4.56 8.80 30.03
CA GLY A 338 -5.05 7.93 31.11
C GLY A 338 -4.09 6.82 31.51
N ASN A 339 -2.88 6.81 30.96
CA ASN A 339 -1.83 5.82 31.23
C ASN A 339 -0.68 6.39 32.06
#